data_AF-I4EFZ2-F1
#
_entry.id   AF-I4EFZ2-F1
#
_cell.length_a   1.000
_cell.length_b   1.000
_cell.length_c   1.000
_cell.angle_alpha   90.00
_cell.angle_beta   90.00
_cell.angle_gamma   90.00
#
_symmetry.space_group_name_H-M   'P 1'
#
loop_
_entity.id
_entity.type
_entity.pdbx_description
1 polymer ?
#
loop_
_entity_poly.entity_id
_entity_poly.type
_entity_poly.pdbx_seq_one_letter_code
_entity_poly.pdbx_strand_id
1 'polypeptide(L)'
;MGDWYKDKKRQVYVATYEDQKKMQKEVEAATKHGWEIKDTTTTGGHVHLGRSLALGGVNWLVGKGRSKDKVTITFLRATDQGEAEQAGTQVLSSALGGRIQTILVDGEEDVYVVGESFYQDELKSLVQKALKDNSNCDPHRVETVAILAPEPRNKHDPNAVQVKIDGKRIGYLSREDAEHYQPSLVRLAKKLRTIACNGIIVGGREEGHSYGVVLFLPSVIDEADITG
;
A
#
# COMPACT_ATOMS: atom_id res chain seq x y z
N MET A 1 -7.64 15.95 -10.16
CA MET A 1 -8.13 15.05 -9.08
C MET A 1 -8.56 13.75 -9.75
N GLY A 2 -7.70 12.75 -9.73
CA GLY A 2 -7.83 11.55 -10.56
C GLY A 2 -8.90 10.58 -10.05
N ASP A 3 -9.53 9.88 -10.99
CA ASP A 3 -10.46 8.76 -10.75
C ASP A 3 -9.70 7.49 -10.28
N TRP A 4 -8.81 7.63 -9.30
CA TRP A 4 -7.91 6.56 -8.87
C TRP A 4 -8.66 5.33 -8.39
N TYR A 5 -9.83 5.52 -7.78
CA TYR A 5 -10.70 4.46 -7.28
C TYR A 5 -11.37 3.65 -8.41
N LYS A 6 -11.27 4.09 -9.68
CA LYS A 6 -11.72 3.34 -10.87
C LYS A 6 -10.63 2.42 -11.44
N ASP A 7 -9.37 2.55 -11.01
CA ASP A 7 -8.28 1.73 -11.52
C ASP A 7 -8.45 0.27 -11.06
N LYS A 8 -8.88 -0.59 -11.99
CA LYS A 8 -9.16 -2.00 -11.70
C LYS A 8 -7.92 -2.83 -11.41
N LYS A 9 -6.70 -2.34 -11.72
CA LYS A 9 -5.45 -3.06 -11.45
C LYS A 9 -4.84 -2.66 -10.11
N ARG A 10 -5.23 -1.50 -9.58
CA ARG A 10 -4.76 -0.99 -8.30
C ARG A 10 -5.46 -1.72 -7.15
N GLN A 11 -4.66 -2.13 -6.17
CA GLN A 11 -5.10 -2.86 -4.97
C GLN A 11 -4.94 -2.02 -3.70
N VAL A 12 -4.02 -1.05 -3.73
CA VAL A 12 -3.73 -0.13 -2.63
C VAL A 12 -3.61 1.29 -3.17
N TYR A 13 -4.14 2.26 -2.45
CA TYR A 13 -3.97 3.66 -2.74
C TYR A 13 -3.75 4.44 -1.45
N VAL A 14 -2.78 5.34 -1.45
CA VAL A 14 -2.56 6.28 -0.35
C VAL A 14 -2.84 7.67 -0.85
N ALA A 15 -3.65 8.42 -0.10
CA ALA A 15 -3.85 9.83 -0.36
C ALA A 15 -3.74 10.65 0.91
N THR A 16 -3.04 11.77 0.78
CA THR A 16 -2.89 12.78 1.81
C THR A 16 -3.83 13.94 1.52
N TYR A 17 -4.61 14.32 2.52
CA TYR A 17 -5.64 15.33 2.44
C TYR A 17 -5.37 16.47 3.42
N GLU A 18 -5.38 17.69 2.92
CA GLU A 18 -5.39 18.92 3.75
C GLU A 18 -6.80 19.50 3.90
N ASP A 19 -7.71 19.13 2.99
CA ASP A 19 -9.10 19.58 2.95
C ASP A 19 -10.04 18.43 3.34
N GLN A 20 -10.77 18.63 4.44
CA GLN A 20 -11.68 17.63 5.01
C GLN A 20 -12.89 17.33 4.10
N LYS A 21 -13.42 18.32 3.36
CA LYS A 21 -14.55 18.11 2.44
C LYS A 21 -14.11 17.27 1.24
N LYS A 22 -12.91 17.53 0.74
CA LYS A 22 -12.30 16.77 -0.35
C LYS A 22 -12.05 15.31 0.07
N MET A 23 -11.49 15.12 1.27
CA MET A 23 -11.29 13.80 1.87
C MET A 23 -12.61 13.02 1.95
N GLN A 24 -13.67 13.61 2.53
CA GLN A 24 -14.98 12.96 2.63
C GLN A 24 -15.53 12.53 1.27
N LYS A 25 -15.43 13.42 0.27
CA LYS A 25 -15.89 13.14 -1.09
C LYS A 25 -15.14 11.97 -1.74
N GLU A 26 -13.81 11.91 -1.58
CA GLU A 26 -13.00 10.82 -2.13
C GLU A 26 -13.19 9.51 -1.37
N VAL A 27 -13.31 9.56 -0.04
CA VAL A 27 -13.65 8.39 0.78
C VAL A 27 -14.97 7.79 0.34
N GLU A 28 -16.02 8.61 0.21
CA GLU A 28 -17.34 8.14 -0.23
C GLU A 28 -17.28 7.54 -1.65
N ALA A 29 -16.55 8.18 -2.57
CA ALA A 29 -16.36 7.67 -3.92
C ALA A 29 -15.59 6.33 -3.93
N ALA A 30 -14.53 6.21 -3.13
CA ALA A 30 -13.73 5.01 -3.01
C ALA A 30 -14.55 3.85 -2.44
N THR A 31 -15.30 4.07 -1.35
CA THR A 31 -16.18 3.05 -0.77
C THR A 31 -17.24 2.57 -1.75
N LYS A 32 -17.84 3.46 -2.56
CA LYS A 32 -18.75 3.06 -3.65
C LYS A 32 -18.10 2.18 -4.73
N HIS A 33 -16.78 2.20 -4.86
CA HIS A 33 -16.02 1.40 -5.82
C HIS A 33 -15.33 0.18 -5.20
N GLY A 34 -15.80 -0.25 -4.01
CA GLY A 34 -15.26 -1.41 -3.32
C GLY A 34 -13.88 -1.15 -2.73
N TRP A 35 -13.62 0.05 -2.22
CA TRP A 35 -12.42 0.35 -1.44
C TRP A 35 -12.75 0.51 0.04
N GLU A 36 -11.93 -0.09 0.89
CA GLU A 36 -11.96 -0.02 2.34
C GLU A 36 -10.83 0.87 2.85
N ILE A 37 -11.12 1.68 3.88
CA ILE A 37 -10.09 2.42 4.61
C ILE A 37 -9.43 1.48 5.60
N LYS A 38 -8.11 1.36 5.54
CA LYS A 38 -7.35 0.49 6.45
C LYS A 38 -6.60 1.25 7.53
N ASP A 39 -6.03 2.39 7.18
CA ASP A 39 -5.26 3.20 8.11
C ASP A 39 -5.48 4.69 7.84
N THR A 40 -5.30 5.50 8.88
CA THR A 40 -5.36 6.95 8.82
C THR A 40 -4.32 7.55 9.75
N THR A 41 -3.36 8.28 9.19
CA THR A 41 -2.32 8.99 9.94
C THR A 41 -2.44 10.50 9.76
N THR A 42 -1.99 11.29 10.76
CA THR A 42 -2.04 12.76 10.70
C THR A 42 -0.65 13.36 10.75
N THR A 43 -0.26 14.14 9.73
CA THR A 43 1.02 14.84 9.67
C THR A 43 0.97 16.12 10.50
N GLY A 44 1.25 15.99 11.79
CA GLY A 44 1.38 17.12 12.75
C GLY A 44 2.08 16.75 14.07
N GLY A 45 2.66 15.55 14.14
CA GLY A 45 3.15 14.93 15.35
C GLY A 45 2.54 13.53 15.44
N HIS A 46 3.39 12.52 15.60
CA HIS A 46 2.96 11.15 15.85
C HIS A 46 1.90 11.13 16.95
N VAL A 47 0.65 10.84 16.59
CA VAL A 47 -0.38 10.50 17.56
C VAL A 47 -1.03 9.22 17.07
N HIS A 48 -0.68 8.14 17.76
CA HIS A 48 -1.44 6.90 17.79
C HIS A 48 -2.82 7.21 18.38
N LEU A 49 -3.86 7.13 17.56
CA LEU A 49 -5.20 6.83 18.07
C LEU A 49 -5.48 5.37 17.74
N GLY A 50 -4.95 4.51 18.60
CA GLY A 50 -5.38 3.12 18.67
C GLY A 50 -6.89 3.03 18.83
N ARG A 51 -7.45 1.99 18.21
CA ARG A 51 -8.82 1.52 18.38
C ARG A 51 -9.92 2.55 18.09
N SER A 52 -10.45 2.49 16.88
CA SER A 52 -11.89 2.59 16.66
C SER A 52 -12.27 1.59 15.57
N LEU A 53 -12.61 0.38 16.03
CA LEU A 53 -13.12 -0.71 15.22
C LEU A 53 -14.38 -0.31 14.44
N ALA A 54 -14.50 -0.90 13.25
CA ALA A 54 -15.73 -1.38 12.61
C ALA A 54 -17.05 -0.72 13.05
N LEU A 55 -17.69 -0.02 12.12
CA LEU A 55 -19.10 -0.15 11.71
C LEU A 55 -19.44 1.01 10.77
N GLY A 56 -20.15 0.70 9.68
CA GLY A 56 -20.50 1.66 8.63
C GLY A 56 -21.02 3.00 9.16
N GLY A 57 -20.29 4.07 8.87
CA GLY A 57 -20.69 5.43 9.22
C GLY A 57 -19.51 6.40 9.16
N VAL A 58 -19.63 7.41 8.30
CA VAL A 58 -18.70 8.55 8.20
C VAL A 58 -18.91 9.47 9.41
N ASN A 59 -18.48 9.02 10.60
CA ASN A 59 -18.53 9.87 11.80
C ASN A 59 -17.29 9.71 12.68
N TRP A 60 -16.14 10.06 12.13
CA TRP A 60 -14.90 10.24 12.88
C TRP A 60 -14.23 11.54 12.41
N LEU A 61 -13.62 12.27 13.36
CA LEU A 61 -13.16 13.67 13.30
C LEU A 61 -14.16 14.73 13.85
N VAL A 62 -14.67 14.51 15.07
CA VAL A 62 -14.95 15.63 15.97
C VAL A 62 -13.80 15.71 16.99
N GLY A 63 -12.66 16.17 16.51
CA GLY A 63 -11.59 16.71 17.33
C GLY A 63 -11.26 18.09 16.77
N LYS A 64 -11.13 19.10 17.62
CA LYS A 64 -10.68 20.46 17.24
C LYS A 64 -9.22 20.40 16.72
N GLY A 65 -9.02 19.88 15.51
CA GLY A 65 -7.76 19.95 14.79
C GLY A 65 -7.62 21.33 14.14
N ARG A 66 -6.44 21.95 14.25
CA ARG A 66 -6.16 23.22 13.57
C ARG A 66 -6.17 22.97 12.06
N SER A 67 -6.56 23.96 11.26
CA SER A 67 -6.81 23.82 9.81
C SER A 67 -5.57 23.53 8.93
N LYS A 68 -4.50 22.92 9.47
CA LYS A 68 -3.22 22.67 8.78
C LYS A 68 -2.70 21.24 8.91
N ASP A 69 -3.34 20.38 9.68
CA ASP A 69 -2.88 19.01 9.87
C ASP A 69 -3.28 18.17 8.65
N LYS A 70 -2.29 17.52 7.99
CA LYS A 70 -2.58 16.67 6.82
C LYS A 70 -3.03 15.30 7.28
N VAL A 71 -4.03 14.71 6.65
CA VAL A 71 -4.52 13.36 6.94
C VAL A 71 -4.15 12.43 5.79
N THR A 72 -3.30 11.44 6.03
CA THR A 72 -2.98 10.38 5.06
C THR A 72 -3.88 9.18 5.30
N ILE A 73 -4.62 8.76 4.27
CA ILE A 73 -5.51 7.61 4.31
C ILE A 73 -4.97 6.53 3.37
N THR A 74 -4.85 5.31 3.87
CA THR A 74 -4.55 4.13 3.06
C THR A 74 -5.83 3.37 2.74
N PHE A 75 -6.18 3.33 1.45
CA PHE A 75 -7.30 2.60 0.88
C PHE A 75 -6.82 1.25 0.34
N LEU A 76 -7.51 0.18 0.72
CA LEU A 76 -7.37 -1.15 0.12
C LEU A 76 -8.60 -1.49 -0.68
N ARG A 77 -8.45 -2.21 -1.79
CA ARG A 77 -9.61 -2.66 -2.54
C ARG A 77 -10.23 -3.90 -1.91
N ALA A 78 -11.47 -3.77 -1.42
CA ALA A 78 -12.35 -4.90 -1.17
C ALA A 78 -12.60 -5.59 -2.51
N THR A 79 -12.21 -6.85 -2.60
CA THR A 79 -12.58 -7.65 -3.76
C THR A 79 -14.02 -8.09 -3.55
N ASP A 80 -14.97 -7.72 -4.42
CA ASP A 80 -16.38 -8.18 -4.44
C ASP A 80 -16.60 -8.99 -5.75
N GLN A 81 -16.85 -10.31 -5.77
CA GLN A 81 -18.16 -11.02 -5.67
C GLN A 81 -19.32 -10.27 -6.32
N GLY A 82 -19.77 -10.78 -7.46
CA GLY A 82 -21.09 -10.48 -8.02
C GLY A 82 -21.13 -10.43 -9.54
N GLU A 83 -21.94 -11.32 -10.12
CA GLU A 83 -22.64 -11.20 -11.42
C GLU A 83 -21.96 -11.72 -12.71
N ALA A 84 -21.98 -13.05 -12.85
CA ALA A 84 -22.29 -13.86 -14.05
C ALA A 84 -21.96 -15.33 -13.70
N GLU A 85 -22.71 -16.38 -14.03
CA GLU A 85 -23.96 -16.59 -14.71
C GLU A 85 -24.35 -18.03 -14.35
N GLN A 86 -25.65 -18.26 -14.17
CA GLN A 86 -26.21 -19.53 -13.74
C GLN A 86 -26.03 -20.59 -14.85
N ALA A 87 -25.80 -21.83 -14.38
CA ALA A 87 -25.83 -23.11 -15.12
C ALA A 87 -24.49 -23.65 -15.62
N GLY A 88 -23.96 -24.66 -14.91
CA GLY A 88 -23.17 -25.71 -15.57
C GLY A 88 -21.96 -26.30 -14.85
N THR A 89 -21.40 -25.69 -13.79
CA THR A 89 -20.10 -26.17 -13.25
C THR A 89 -20.05 -26.15 -11.72
N GLN A 90 -20.96 -26.90 -11.09
CA GLN A 90 -21.11 -27.00 -9.65
C GLN A 90 -20.12 -27.98 -8.97
N VAL A 91 -19.07 -28.45 -9.65
CA VAL A 91 -18.26 -29.58 -9.16
C VAL A 91 -16.75 -29.28 -8.98
N LEU A 92 -16.23 -28.12 -9.40
CA LEU A 92 -14.82 -27.73 -9.17
C LEU A 92 -14.60 -26.31 -8.65
N SER A 93 -15.64 -25.47 -8.57
CA SER A 93 -15.55 -24.10 -8.10
C SER A 93 -15.54 -23.95 -6.57
N SER A 94 -15.84 -25.01 -5.81
CA SER A 94 -15.90 -24.95 -4.34
C SER A 94 -14.53 -25.01 -3.64
N ALA A 95 -13.43 -25.28 -4.36
CA ALA A 95 -12.13 -25.54 -3.71
C ALA A 95 -11.06 -24.45 -3.84
N LEU A 96 -11.23 -23.43 -4.71
CA LEU A 96 -10.18 -22.42 -4.96
C LEU A 96 -10.72 -20.99 -5.17
N GLY A 97 -11.84 -20.63 -4.55
CA GLY A 97 -12.37 -19.26 -4.51
C GLY A 97 -11.62 -18.32 -3.54
N GLY A 98 -10.32 -18.54 -3.33
CA GLY A 98 -9.57 -17.77 -2.35
C GLY A 98 -9.16 -16.40 -2.88
N ARG A 99 -9.77 -15.34 -2.35
CA ARG A 99 -9.33 -13.95 -2.58
C ARG A 99 -7.97 -13.73 -1.94
N ILE A 100 -7.04 -13.10 -2.67
CA ILE A 100 -5.78 -12.64 -2.09
C ILE A 100 -6.10 -11.48 -1.14
N GLN A 101 -5.89 -11.68 0.15
CA GLN A 101 -6.05 -10.66 1.19
C GLN A 101 -4.78 -9.81 1.28
N THR A 102 -4.91 -8.50 1.06
CA THR A 102 -3.79 -7.56 1.27
C THR A 102 -3.80 -7.04 2.70
N ILE A 103 -2.66 -7.16 3.38
CA ILE A 103 -2.46 -6.73 4.75
C ILE A 103 -1.46 -5.59 4.74
N LEU A 104 -1.93 -4.40 5.10
CA LEU A 104 -1.05 -3.29 5.40
C LEU A 104 -0.43 -3.53 6.77
N VAL A 105 0.89 -3.52 6.82
CA VAL A 105 1.68 -3.49 8.05
C VAL A 105 2.35 -2.13 8.17
N ASP A 106 2.53 -1.68 9.39
CA ASP A 106 3.28 -0.48 9.71
C ASP A 106 4.45 -0.88 10.61
N GLY A 107 5.53 -0.10 10.60
CA GLY A 107 6.67 -0.35 11.47
C GLY A 107 7.72 0.74 11.43
N GLU A 108 8.68 0.62 12.33
CA GLU A 108 9.67 1.67 12.61
C GLU A 108 11.05 1.40 11.96
N GLU A 109 11.22 0.23 11.32
CA GLU A 109 12.48 -0.11 10.65
C GLU A 109 12.53 0.46 9.24
N ASP A 110 13.58 1.24 8.96
CA ASP A 110 13.88 1.79 7.64
C ASP A 110 14.58 0.74 6.78
N VAL A 111 13.85 0.13 5.87
CA VAL A 111 14.36 -0.89 4.95
C VAL A 111 14.57 -0.32 3.56
N TYR A 112 15.81 -0.30 3.09
CA TYR A 112 16.17 0.26 1.80
C TYR A 112 15.91 -0.74 0.66
N VAL A 113 15.22 -0.28 -0.37
CA VAL A 113 15.06 -1.06 -1.61
C VAL A 113 16.36 -0.99 -2.41
N VAL A 114 16.80 -2.13 -2.92
CA VAL A 114 17.96 -2.26 -3.80
C VAL A 114 17.56 -2.59 -5.25
N GLY A 115 18.46 -2.28 -6.18
CA GLY A 115 18.24 -2.52 -7.61
C GLY A 115 17.24 -1.54 -8.24
N GLU A 116 16.87 -0.49 -7.51
CA GLU A 116 16.01 0.62 -7.92
C GLU A 116 16.62 1.45 -9.05
N SER A 117 17.95 1.39 -9.22
CA SER A 117 18.65 1.99 -10.37
C SER A 117 18.18 1.45 -11.72
N PHE A 118 17.67 0.22 -11.77
CA PHE A 118 17.09 -0.37 -12.99
C PHE A 118 15.65 0.09 -13.27
N TYR A 119 15.01 0.80 -12.33
CA TYR A 119 13.59 1.18 -12.37
C TYR A 119 13.38 2.69 -12.21
N GLN A 120 14.36 3.50 -12.61
CA GLN A 120 14.32 4.95 -12.45
C GLN A 120 13.19 5.61 -13.24
N ASP A 121 12.83 5.06 -14.39
CA ASP A 121 11.73 5.59 -15.22
C ASP A 121 10.37 5.29 -14.58
N GLU A 122 10.21 4.11 -13.96
CA GLU A 122 9.03 3.76 -13.18
C GLU A 122 8.89 4.67 -11.95
N LEU A 123 9.98 4.90 -11.21
CA LEU A 123 10.01 5.77 -10.04
C LEU A 123 9.68 7.23 -10.41
N LYS A 124 10.30 7.77 -11.47
CA LYS A 124 9.96 9.09 -12.03
C LYS A 124 8.49 9.18 -12.37
N SER A 125 7.93 8.16 -13.03
CA SER A 125 6.52 8.11 -13.39
C SER A 125 5.59 8.12 -12.17
N LEU A 126 5.97 7.43 -11.09
CA LEU A 126 5.22 7.42 -9.83
C LEU A 126 5.25 8.78 -9.15
N VAL A 127 6.41 9.43 -9.08
CA VAL A 127 6.57 10.78 -8.50
C VAL A 127 5.76 11.81 -9.31
N GLN A 128 5.86 11.78 -10.64
CA GLN A 128 5.07 12.67 -11.50
C GLN A 128 3.56 12.46 -11.35
N LYS A 129 3.12 11.21 -11.15
CA LYS A 129 1.71 10.91 -10.88
C LYS A 129 1.27 11.48 -9.54
N ALA A 130 2.07 11.31 -8.49
CA ALA A 130 1.79 11.87 -7.17
C ALA A 130 1.67 13.40 -7.20
N LEU A 131 2.56 14.08 -7.93
CA LEU A 131 2.52 15.54 -8.09
C LEU A 131 1.28 16.03 -8.86
N LYS A 132 0.80 15.24 -9.83
CA LYS A 132 -0.45 15.53 -10.55
C LYS A 132 -1.68 15.35 -9.67
N ASP A 133 -1.66 14.36 -8.79
CA ASP A 133 -2.76 14.08 -7.86
C ASP A 133 -2.78 15.08 -6.70
N ASN A 134 -1.60 15.52 -6.24
CA ASN A 134 -1.44 16.53 -5.20
C ASN A 134 -0.26 17.47 -5.52
N SER A 135 -0.56 18.67 -6.03
CA SER A 135 0.46 19.66 -6.41
C SER A 135 1.23 20.26 -5.24
N ASN A 136 0.83 19.97 -3.99
CA ASN A 136 1.47 20.46 -2.77
C ASN A 136 2.40 19.41 -2.11
N CYS A 137 2.65 18.27 -2.77
CA CYS A 137 3.60 17.27 -2.27
C CYS A 137 5.05 17.66 -2.60
N ASP A 138 5.97 17.24 -1.73
CA ASP A 138 7.40 17.39 -1.98
C ASP A 138 7.82 16.38 -3.07
N PRO A 139 8.26 16.82 -4.27
CA PRO A 139 8.68 15.92 -5.35
C PRO A 139 9.89 15.05 -4.99
N HIS A 140 10.62 15.40 -3.92
CA HIS A 140 11.81 14.68 -3.45
C HIS A 140 11.51 13.74 -2.28
N ARG A 141 10.27 13.72 -1.81
CA ARG A 141 9.81 12.90 -0.69
C ARG A 141 8.33 12.55 -0.88
N VAL A 142 8.08 11.49 -1.67
CA VAL A 142 6.72 11.06 -2.02
C VAL A 142 6.33 9.83 -1.20
N GLU A 143 5.30 9.99 -0.36
CA GLU A 143 4.70 8.88 0.38
C GLU A 143 4.09 7.85 -0.58
N THR A 144 4.27 6.58 -0.27
CA THR A 144 3.83 5.47 -1.10
C THR A 144 3.49 4.25 -0.26
N VAL A 145 2.76 3.30 -0.87
CA VAL A 145 2.63 1.94 -0.34
C VAL A 145 3.24 0.95 -1.31
N ALA A 146 4.09 0.10 -0.77
CA ALA A 146 4.73 -0.98 -1.49
C ALA A 146 4.10 -2.32 -1.12
N ILE A 147 4.06 -3.25 -2.09
CA ILE A 147 3.71 -4.65 -1.89
C ILE A 147 5.01 -5.47 -1.92
N LEU A 148 5.18 -6.34 -0.92
CA LEU A 148 6.28 -7.30 -0.84
C LEU A 148 5.84 -8.62 -1.47
N ALA A 149 6.47 -9.00 -2.57
CA ALA A 149 6.16 -10.20 -3.35
C ALA A 149 7.33 -11.19 -3.28
N PRO A 150 7.26 -12.26 -2.46
CA PRO A 150 8.34 -13.24 -2.38
C PRO A 150 8.43 -14.08 -3.66
N GLU A 151 9.65 -14.38 -4.11
CA GLU A 151 9.93 -15.19 -5.30
C GLU A 151 10.68 -16.49 -4.94
N PRO A 152 10.06 -17.45 -4.22
CA PRO A 152 10.73 -18.67 -3.76
C PRO A 152 11.23 -19.61 -4.87
N ARG A 153 10.87 -19.33 -6.12
CA ARG A 153 11.30 -20.05 -7.33
C ARG A 153 12.28 -19.24 -8.17
N ASN A 154 12.80 -18.13 -7.66
CA ASN A 154 13.80 -17.34 -8.36
C ASN A 154 15.11 -18.13 -8.46
N LYS A 155 15.64 -18.23 -9.69
CA LYS A 155 16.81 -19.06 -10.01
C LYS A 155 18.13 -18.51 -9.47
N HIS A 156 18.18 -17.23 -9.11
CA HIS A 156 19.37 -16.54 -8.62
C HIS A 156 19.42 -16.49 -7.10
N ASP A 157 18.26 -16.27 -6.48
CA ASP A 157 18.13 -16.15 -5.03
C ASP A 157 16.73 -16.64 -4.60
N PRO A 158 16.60 -17.80 -3.94
CA PRO A 158 15.30 -18.31 -3.48
C PRO A 158 14.69 -17.45 -2.37
N ASN A 159 15.46 -16.58 -1.71
CA ASN A 159 14.96 -15.65 -0.70
C ASN A 159 14.50 -14.32 -1.33
N ALA A 160 14.68 -14.10 -2.63
CA ALA A 160 14.36 -12.82 -3.27
C ALA A 160 12.94 -12.34 -2.94
N VAL A 161 12.84 -11.09 -2.45
CA VAL A 161 11.58 -10.40 -2.23
C VAL A 161 11.51 -9.20 -3.15
N GLN A 162 10.57 -9.24 -4.09
CA GLN A 162 10.32 -8.16 -5.01
C GLN A 162 9.48 -7.07 -4.36
N VAL A 163 9.84 -5.82 -4.60
CA VAL A 163 9.09 -4.66 -4.13
C VAL A 163 8.31 -4.07 -5.29
N LYS A 164 7.00 -3.87 -5.09
CA LYS A 164 6.10 -3.28 -6.10
C LYS A 164 5.39 -2.04 -5.56
N ILE A 165 5.30 -1.00 -6.37
CA ILE A 165 4.46 0.18 -6.11
C ILE A 165 3.51 0.36 -7.28
N ASP A 166 2.22 0.55 -7.01
CA ASP A 166 1.17 0.69 -8.05
C ASP A 166 1.20 -0.44 -9.09
N GLY A 167 1.52 -1.66 -8.64
CA GLY A 167 1.67 -2.85 -9.49
C GLY A 167 2.96 -2.91 -10.33
N LYS A 168 3.77 -1.84 -10.34
CA LYS A 168 5.07 -1.80 -11.02
C LYS A 168 6.15 -2.34 -10.09
N ARG A 169 7.06 -3.15 -10.63
CA ARG A 169 8.29 -3.53 -9.94
C ARG A 169 9.18 -2.29 -9.84
N ILE A 170 9.71 -2.03 -8.66
CA ILE A 170 10.60 -0.89 -8.43
C ILE A 170 11.96 -1.30 -7.85
N GLY A 171 12.13 -2.57 -7.51
CA GLY A 171 13.36 -3.12 -6.94
C GLY A 171 13.09 -4.38 -6.14
N TYR A 172 14.03 -4.70 -5.25
CA TYR A 172 14.03 -5.86 -4.37
C TYR A 172 14.46 -5.44 -2.96
N LEU A 173 14.14 -6.26 -1.97
CA LEU A 173 14.84 -6.18 -0.67
C LEU A 173 16.31 -6.59 -0.85
N SER A 174 17.19 -6.07 0.01
CA SER A 174 18.56 -6.56 0.08
C SER A 174 18.57 -8.05 0.42
N ARG A 175 19.68 -8.76 0.18
CA ARG A 175 19.75 -10.20 0.51
C ARG A 175 19.55 -10.45 2.00
N GLU A 176 20.12 -9.60 2.84
CA GLU A 176 20.00 -9.67 4.30
C GLU A 176 18.55 -9.46 4.75
N ASP A 177 17.91 -8.39 4.28
CA ASP A 177 16.49 -8.12 4.59
C ASP A 177 15.59 -9.21 4.03
N ALA A 178 15.88 -9.72 2.83
CA ALA A 178 15.13 -10.78 2.19
C ALA A 178 15.22 -12.08 3.00
N GLU A 179 16.40 -12.46 3.50
CA GLU A 179 16.57 -13.60 4.40
C GLU A 179 15.75 -13.46 5.68
N HIS A 180 15.67 -12.24 6.22
CA HIS A 180 14.89 -11.94 7.42
C HIS A 180 13.37 -11.99 7.19
N TYR A 181 12.86 -11.32 6.15
CA TYR A 181 11.42 -11.15 5.94
C TYR A 181 10.77 -12.25 5.10
N GLN A 182 11.48 -12.87 4.15
CA GLN A 182 10.89 -13.79 3.17
C GLN A 182 10.16 -14.99 3.80
N PRO A 183 10.68 -15.66 4.85
CA PRO A 183 10.01 -16.83 5.42
C PRO A 183 8.58 -16.54 5.89
N SER A 184 8.36 -15.37 6.50
CA SER A 184 7.03 -14.90 6.90
C SER A 184 6.16 -14.55 5.69
N LEU A 185 6.72 -13.85 4.70
CA LEU A 185 6.00 -13.49 3.48
C LEU A 185 5.54 -14.73 2.69
N VAL A 186 6.37 -15.77 2.59
CA VAL A 186 6.00 -17.04 1.94
C VAL A 186 4.92 -17.78 2.72
N ARG A 187 5.00 -17.80 4.06
CA ARG A 187 3.97 -18.40 4.93
C ARG A 187 2.63 -17.73 4.71
N LEU A 188 2.60 -16.40 4.64
CA LEU A 188 1.39 -15.62 4.37
C LEU A 188 0.89 -15.83 2.94
N ALA A 189 1.77 -15.85 1.94
CA ALA A 189 1.39 -16.09 0.55
C ALA A 189 0.69 -17.44 0.35
N LYS A 190 1.11 -18.49 1.07
CA LYS A 190 0.44 -19.81 1.07
C LYS A 190 -0.99 -19.75 1.62
N LYS A 191 -1.30 -18.77 2.47
CA LYS A 191 -2.63 -18.48 3.01
C LYS A 191 -3.39 -17.44 2.17
N LEU A 192 -2.92 -17.17 0.95
CA LEU A 192 -3.47 -16.14 0.07
C LEU A 192 -3.44 -14.75 0.71
N ARG A 193 -2.40 -14.46 1.49
CA ARG A 193 -2.17 -13.16 2.12
C ARG A 193 -0.94 -12.51 1.50
N THR A 194 -1.05 -11.23 1.15
CA THR A 194 0.09 -10.42 0.67
C THR A 194 0.32 -9.27 1.63
N ILE A 195 1.59 -8.95 1.87
CA ILE A 195 1.95 -7.81 2.72
C ILE A 195 2.13 -6.57 1.87
N ALA A 196 1.55 -5.48 2.34
CA ALA A 196 1.81 -4.13 1.90
C ALA A 196 2.38 -3.33 3.08
N CYS A 197 3.24 -2.36 2.83
CA CYS A 197 3.79 -1.48 3.85
C CYS A 197 3.87 -0.04 3.34
N ASN A 198 3.89 0.89 4.28
CA ASN A 198 4.19 2.29 3.99
C ASN A 198 5.66 2.44 3.57
N GLY A 199 5.93 3.46 2.79
CA GLY A 199 7.28 3.80 2.38
C GLY A 199 7.34 5.18 1.75
N ILE A 200 8.54 5.58 1.36
CA ILE A 200 8.80 6.89 0.76
C ILE A 200 9.76 6.74 -0.42
N ILE A 201 9.38 7.33 -1.54
CA ILE A 201 10.28 7.57 -2.66
C ILE A 201 11.06 8.85 -2.35
N VAL A 202 12.38 8.75 -2.31
CA VAL A 202 13.29 9.85 -1.95
C VAL A 202 14.23 10.18 -3.12
N GLY A 203 14.76 11.40 -3.14
CA GLY A 203 15.80 11.80 -4.10
C GLY A 203 15.29 12.62 -5.28
N GLY A 204 15.96 12.53 -6.42
CA GLY A 204 15.61 13.32 -7.62
C GLY A 204 15.68 14.84 -7.41
N ARG A 205 16.58 15.32 -6.55
CA ARG A 205 16.71 16.74 -6.17
C ARG A 205 17.14 17.65 -7.33
N GLU A 206 17.89 17.11 -8.27
CA GLU A 206 18.29 17.83 -9.48
C GLU A 206 18.16 16.90 -10.69
N GLU A 207 18.21 17.50 -11.89
CA GLU A 207 18.14 16.76 -13.14
C GLU A 207 19.31 15.78 -13.25
N GLY A 208 19.00 14.49 -13.41
CA GLY A 208 20.01 13.41 -13.48
C GLY A 208 20.28 12.67 -12.16
N HIS A 209 19.71 13.12 -11.03
CA HIS A 209 19.81 12.36 -9.77
C HIS A 209 18.81 11.20 -9.70
N SER A 210 19.24 10.11 -9.08
CA SER A 210 18.42 8.90 -8.93
C SER A 210 17.38 9.06 -7.81
N TYR A 211 16.28 8.33 -7.97
CA TYR A 211 15.30 8.07 -6.93
C TYR A 211 15.66 6.80 -6.17
N GLY A 212 15.52 6.86 -4.85
CA GLY A 212 15.58 5.72 -3.93
C GLY A 212 14.20 5.41 -3.34
N VAL A 213 14.06 4.25 -2.70
CA VAL A 213 12.85 3.89 -1.97
C VAL A 213 13.24 3.33 -0.60
N VAL A 214 12.59 3.87 0.44
CA VAL A 214 12.69 3.38 1.82
C VAL A 214 11.31 2.85 2.22
N LEU A 215 11.28 1.65 2.80
CA LEU A 215 10.08 1.00 3.32
C LEU A 215 10.09 1.05 4.84
N PHE A 216 8.91 1.18 5.43
CA PHE A 216 8.73 1.16 6.88
C PHE A 216 8.13 -0.19 7.26
N LEU A 217 8.97 -1.07 7.78
CA LEU A 217 8.60 -2.43 8.13
C LEU A 217 8.66 -2.64 9.65
N PRO A 218 7.82 -3.52 10.20
CA PRO A 218 8.01 -3.96 11.57
C PRO A 218 9.29 -4.80 11.64
N SER A 219 9.88 -4.89 12.84
CA SER A 219 11.05 -5.74 13.07
C SER A 219 10.76 -7.22 12.80
N VAL A 220 9.49 -7.63 12.95
CA VAL A 220 8.99 -8.96 12.59
C VAL A 220 7.64 -8.83 11.91
N ILE A 221 7.41 -9.60 10.84
CA ILE A 221 6.08 -9.78 10.26
C ILE A 221 5.56 -11.11 10.78
N ASP A 222 4.69 -11.09 11.78
CA ASP A 222 4.00 -12.29 12.26
C ASP A 222 2.48 -12.21 12.15
N GLU A 223 1.83 -13.36 12.21
CA GLU A 223 0.38 -13.49 12.07
C GLU A 223 -0.39 -12.79 13.20
N ALA A 224 0.21 -12.65 14.39
CA ALA A 224 -0.39 -11.96 15.52
C ALA A 224 -0.63 -10.46 15.24
N ASP A 225 0.29 -9.81 14.53
CA ASP A 225 0.22 -8.39 14.18
C ASP A 225 -0.84 -8.09 13.11
N ILE A 226 -1.40 -9.14 12.51
CA ILE A 226 -2.30 -9.07 11.34
C ILE A 226 -3.77 -9.26 11.73
N THR A 227 -4.05 -9.72 12.95
CA THR A 227 -5.40 -10.06 13.43
C THR A 227 -5.92 -9.22 14.61
N GLY A 228 -5.26 -8.11 14.95
CA GLY A 228 -5.65 -7.21 16.05
C GLY A 228 -6.68 -6.15 15.67
#